data_AF-A0A8T5KB46-F1
#
_entry.id   AF-A0A8T5KB46-F1
#
_cell.length_a   1.000
_cell.length_b   1.000
_cell.length_c   1.000
_cell.angle_alpha   90.00
_cell.angle_beta   90.00
_cell.angle_gamma   90.00
#
_symmetry.space_group_name_H-M   'P 1'
#
loop_
_entity.id
_entity.type
_entity.pdbx_description
1 polymer ?
#
loop_
_entity_poly.entity_id
_entity_poly.type
_entity_poly.pdbx_seq_one_letter_code
_entity_poly.pdbx_strand_id
1 'polypeptide(L)' 'MRELGALGNRLMVNLASEPLFKKAGITEDSLNSILLDKIHFVGNANSQIDAVIKKCWELIERHKKAASYEPGDIL' A
#
# COMPACT_ATOMS: atom_id res chain seq x y z
N MET A 1 4.45 -5.21 -5.04
CA MET A 1 5.40 -5.93 -5.93
C MET A 1 4.63 -6.38 -7.16
N ARG A 2 5.17 -6.18 -8.37
CA ARG A 2 4.53 -6.64 -9.62
C ARG A 2 4.36 -8.16 -9.58
N GLU A 3 3.35 -8.70 -10.27
CA GLU A 3 2.94 -10.12 -10.21
C GLU A 3 4.09 -11.13 -10.35
N LEU A 4 5.15 -10.80 -11.09
CA LEU A 4 6.32 -11.67 -11.29
C LEU A 4 7.49 -11.43 -10.32
N GLY A 5 7.47 -10.34 -9.56
CA GLY A 5 8.60 -9.94 -8.70
C GLY A 5 8.82 -10.82 -7.47
N ALA A 6 7.83 -11.65 -7.12
CA ALA A 6 7.95 -12.65 -6.07
C ALA A 6 8.49 -13.99 -6.58
N LEU A 7 8.38 -14.26 -7.89
CA LEU A 7 8.75 -15.55 -8.46
C LEU A 7 10.28 -15.72 -8.42
N GLY A 8 10.78 -16.68 -7.64
CA GLY A 8 12.21 -16.93 -7.49
C GLY A 8 12.97 -15.90 -6.63
N ASN A 9 12.28 -14.98 -5.95
CA ASN A 9 12.91 -14.05 -5.03
C ASN A 9 13.33 -14.78 -3.75
N ARG A 10 14.64 -14.79 -3.46
CA ARG A 10 15.23 -15.46 -2.29
C ARG A 10 15.80 -14.47 -1.26
N LEU A 11 15.48 -13.18 -1.37
CA LEU A 11 16.10 -12.13 -0.55
C LEU A 11 15.92 -12.41 0.95
N MET A 12 14.71 -12.77 1.40
CA MET A 12 14.42 -12.98 2.83
C MET A 12 15.14 -14.20 3.38
N VAL A 13 15.15 -15.31 2.63
CA VAL A 13 15.95 -16.51 2.94
C VAL A 13 17.44 -16.18 3.05
N ASN A 14 17.97 -15.40 2.10
CA ASN A 14 19.39 -15.04 2.05
C ASN A 14 19.79 -14.12 3.21
N LEU A 15 18.96 -13.14 3.54
CA LEU A 15 19.18 -12.22 4.67
C LEU A 15 19.10 -12.95 6.01
N ALA A 16 18.10 -13.80 6.21
CA ALA A 16 17.99 -14.62 7.43
C ALA A 16 19.14 -15.64 7.56
N SER A 17 19.81 -15.98 6.45
CA SER A 17 20.96 -16.87 6.44
C SER A 17 22.28 -16.16 6.77
N GLU A 18 22.33 -14.83 6.72
CA GLU A 18 23.54 -14.03 6.89
C GLU A 18 24.02 -14.07 8.37
N PRO A 19 25.33 -14.27 8.62
CA PRO A 19 25.86 -14.41 9.98
C PRO A 19 25.53 -13.29 10.98
N LEU A 20 25.58 -12.01 10.58
CA LEU A 20 25.24 -10.88 11.44
C LEU A 20 23.75 -10.89 11.78
N PHE A 21 22.90 -11.16 10.78
CA PHE A 21 21.44 -11.21 10.95
C PHE A 21 21.02 -12.38 11.84
N LYS A 22 21.62 -13.57 11.67
CA LYS A 22 21.43 -14.70 12.59
C LYS A 22 21.86 -14.36 14.02
N LYS A 23 23.03 -13.73 14.17
CA LYS A 23 23.54 -13.31 15.49
C LYS A 23 22.61 -12.30 16.17
N ALA A 24 21.95 -11.46 15.38
CA ALA A 24 20.95 -10.51 15.84
C ALA A 24 19.55 -11.12 16.06
N GLY A 25 19.36 -12.42 15.80
CA GLY A 25 18.06 -13.09 15.94
C GLY A 25 17.04 -12.72 14.87
N ILE A 26 17.48 -12.14 13.75
CA ILE A 26 16.60 -11.77 12.64
C ILE A 26 16.28 -13.03 11.83
N THR A 27 14.99 -13.39 11.79
CA THR A 27 14.49 -14.60 11.10
C THR A 27 13.79 -14.24 9.79
N GLU A 28 13.65 -15.23 8.91
CA GLU A 28 12.88 -15.06 7.67
C GLU A 28 11.43 -14.63 7.96
N ASP A 29 10.78 -15.25 8.95
CA ASP A 29 9.42 -14.89 9.37
C ASP A 29 9.32 -13.43 9.85
N SER A 30 10.32 -12.95 10.58
CA SER A 30 10.36 -11.55 11.04
C SER A 30 10.52 -10.56 9.89
N LEU A 31 11.26 -10.92 8.85
CA LEU A 31 11.42 -10.09 7.66
C LEU A 31 10.15 -10.09 6.81
N ASN A 32 9.53 -11.26 6.64
CA ASN A 32 8.28 -11.40 5.89
C ASN A 32 7.12 -10.67 6.57
N SER A 33 7.05 -10.66 7.90
CA SER A 33 5.99 -9.94 8.62
C SER A 33 6.05 -8.42 8.39
N ILE A 34 7.24 -7.84 8.27
CA ILE A 34 7.42 -6.43 7.92
C ILE A 34 6.85 -6.13 6.53
N LEU A 35 7.04 -7.03 5.56
CA LEU A 35 6.50 -6.86 4.20
C LEU A 35 4.96 -6.91 4.14
N LEU A 36 4.32 -7.57 5.09
CA LEU A 36 2.86 -7.64 5.16
C LEU A 36 2.25 -6.30 5.58
N ASP A 37 2.99 -5.51 6.36
CA ASP A 37 2.56 -4.17 6.73
C ASP A 37 2.84 -3.17 5.61
N LYS A 38 1.88 -3.08 4.68
CA LYS A 38 1.92 -2.18 3.53
C LYS A 38 2.02 -0.70 3.92
N ILE A 39 1.66 -0.33 5.15
CA ILE A 39 1.65 1.07 5.59
C ILE A 39 3.06 1.68 5.53
N HIS A 40 4.09 0.86 5.78
CA HIS A 40 5.48 1.29 5.74
C HIS A 40 6.00 1.55 4.32
N PHE A 41 5.29 1.09 3.29
CA PHE A 41 5.72 1.20 1.89
C PHE A 41 5.03 2.32 1.12
N VAL A 42 3.92 2.84 1.65
CA VAL A 42 3.11 3.85 0.98
C VAL A 42 3.40 5.28 1.46
N GLY A 43 4.30 5.44 2.43
CA GLY A 43 4.74 6.74 2.93
C GLY A 43 3.56 7.60 3.39
N ASN A 44 3.46 8.81 2.85
CA ASN A 44 2.42 9.78 3.21
C ASN A 44 1.13 9.65 2.38
N ALA A 45 0.90 8.53 1.69
CA ALA A 45 -0.23 8.35 0.79
C ALA A 45 -1.59 8.61 1.46
N ASN A 46 -1.81 8.13 2.68
CA ASN A 46 -3.06 8.34 3.41
C ASN A 46 -3.34 9.83 3.60
N SER A 47 -2.37 10.61 4.11
CA SER A 47 -2.54 12.05 4.29
C SER A 47 -2.78 12.78 2.98
N GLN A 48 -2.17 12.32 1.88
CA GLN A 48 -2.40 12.89 0.55
C GLN A 48 -3.83 12.61 0.06
N ILE A 49 -4.32 11.39 0.24
CA ILE A 49 -5.71 11.00 -0.07
C ILE A 49 -6.67 11.86 0.75
N ASP A 50 -6.45 11.97 2.06
CA ASP A 50 -7.28 12.77 2.96
C ASP A 50 -7.30 14.25 2.57
N ALA A 51 -6.15 14.81 2.17
CA ALA A 51 -6.06 16.18 1.70
C ALA A 51 -6.87 16.41 0.42
N VAL A 52 -6.90 15.45 -0.50
CA VAL A 52 -7.72 15.52 -1.71
C VAL A 52 -9.20 15.40 -1.36
N ILE A 53 -9.59 14.42 -0.53
CA ILE A 53 -10.98 14.27 -0.05
C ILE A 53 -11.48 15.58 0.54
N LYS A 54 -10.69 16.20 1.44
CA LYS A 54 -11.04 17.47 2.08
C LYS A 54 -11.25 18.60 1.07
N LYS A 55 -10.38 18.70 0.06
CA LYS A 55 -10.51 19.72 -1.00
C LYS A 55 -11.76 19.49 -1.87
N CYS A 56 -12.06 18.24 -2.18
CA CYS A 56 -13.22 17.88 -2.99
C CYS A 56 -14.54 18.08 -2.24
N TRP A 57 -14.54 17.92 -0.92
CA TRP A 57 -15.76 17.99 -0.10
C TRP A 57 -16.57 19.26 -0.30
N GLU A 58 -15.92 20.43 -0.29
CA GLU A 58 -16.59 21.72 -0.52
C GLU A 58 -17.23 21.85 -1.90
N LEU A 59 -16.65 21.22 -2.92
CA LEU A 59 -17.19 21.23 -4.28
C LEU A 59 -18.39 20.27 -4.38
N ILE A 60 -18.29 19.09 -3.80
CA ILE A 60 -19.37 18.09 -3.76
C ILE A 60 -20.58 18.64 -3.00
N GLU A 61 -20.36 19.27 -1.84
CA GLU A 61 -21.44 19.85 -1.04
C GLU A 61 -22.18 20.98 -1.78
N ARG A 62 -21.46 21.84 -2.53
CA ARG A 62 -22.06 22.89 -3.35
C ARG A 62 -22.85 22.36 -4.55
N HIS A 63 -22.47 21.19 -5.07
CA HIS A 63 -23.03 20.62 -6.29
C HIS A 63 -23.59 19.21 -6.11
N LYS A 64 -24.19 18.91 -4.95
CA LYS A 64 -24.67 17.55 -4.58
C LYS A 64 -25.41 16.84 -5.71
N LYS A 65 -26.41 17.51 -6.30
CA LYS A 65 -27.23 16.93 -7.37
C LYS A 65 -26.40 16.50 -8.58
N ALA A 66 -25.40 17.29 -8.97
CA ALA A 66 -24.52 16.96 -10.11
C ALA A 66 -23.51 15.86 -9.74
N ALA A 67 -22.99 15.88 -8.50
CA ALA A 67 -22.08 14.86 -7.99
C ALA A 67 -22.75 13.49 -7.82
N SER A 68 -24.08 13.44 -7.68
CA SER A 68 -24.89 12.21 -7.61
C SER A 68 -25.25 11.62 -8.97
N TYR A 69 -24.65 12.10 -10.07
CA TYR A 69 -24.88 11.51 -11.39
C TYR A 69 -24.37 10.07 -11.44
N GLU A 70 -25.23 9.16 -11.89
CA GLU A 70 -24.86 7.80 -12.27
C GLU A 70 -25.02 7.66 -13.80
N PRO A 71 -24.04 7.06 -14.50
CA PRO A 71 -24.21 6.73 -15.91
C PRO A 71 -25.43 5.83 -16.11
N GLY A 72 -26.31 6.21 -17.05
CA GLY A 72 -27.43 5.36 -17.45
C GLY A 72 -26.99 4.19 -18.32
N ASP A 73 -27.89 3.23 -18.52
CA ASP A 73 -27.65 2.11 -19.42
C ASP A 73 -27.35 2.62 -20.84
N ILE A 74 -26.24 2.16 -21.40
CA ILE A 74 -25.89 2.39 -22.80
C ILE A 74 -26.61 1.29 -23.61
N LEU A 75 -27.58 1.69 -24.43
CA LEU A 75 -28.24 0.82 -25.41
C LEU A 75 -27.27 0.41 -26.52
#